data_AF-A0A920GM93-F1
#
_entry.id   AF-A0A920GM93-F1
#
_cell.length_a   1.000
_cell.length_b   1.000
_cell.length_c   1.000
_cell.angle_alpha   90.00
_cell.angle_beta   90.00
_cell.angle_gamma   90.00
#
_symmetry.space_group_name_H-M   'P 1'
#
loop_
_entity.id
_entity.type
_entity.pdbx_description
1 polymer ?
#
loop_
_entity_poly.entity_id
_entity_poly.type
_entity_poly.pdbx_seq_one_letter_code
_entity_poly.pdbx_strand_id
1 'polypeptide(L)'
;MAKSDGTSVNLQLSYISKSNGSALLEESSEDDVEMLNIFNVQGGHGGVDPYCGLMNKPVSKLVSSEGGVIKFKTDASESGLVEGEDEYVDTWSLSLMPEDANQFKYEYTVIRPDRTILSASAMVTRVE
;
A
#
# COMPACT_ATOMS: atom_id res chain seq x y z
N MET A 1 11.31 -5.78 5.28
CA MET A 1 11.04 -4.38 4.89
C MET A 1 12.04 -3.47 5.54
N ALA A 2 12.73 -2.63 4.76
CA ALA A 2 13.65 -1.62 5.24
C ALA A 2 12.93 -0.26 5.31
N LYS A 3 13.10 0.45 6.43
CA LYS A 3 12.51 1.78 6.67
C LYS A 3 13.58 2.86 6.57
N SER A 4 13.17 4.09 6.23
CA SER A 4 14.07 5.24 6.09
C SER A 4 14.74 5.67 7.41
N ASP A 5 14.22 5.23 8.56
CA ASP A 5 14.85 5.43 9.88
C ASP A 5 15.98 4.43 10.18
N GLY A 6 16.31 3.54 9.23
CA GLY A 6 17.35 2.53 9.35
C GLY A 6 16.91 1.23 9.99
N THR A 7 15.65 1.12 10.44
CA THR A 7 15.11 -0.13 10.98
C THR A 7 14.69 -1.10 9.87
N SER A 8 14.55 -2.37 10.23
CA SER A 8 14.03 -3.40 9.33
C SER A 8 13.15 -4.40 10.08
N VAL A 9 12.05 -4.77 9.46
CA VAL A 9 11.02 -5.65 10.03
C VAL A 9 10.56 -6.70 9.02
N ASN A 10 9.93 -7.78 9.49
CA ASN A 10 9.31 -8.76 8.61
C ASN A 10 8.01 -8.20 8.01
N LEU A 11 7.78 -8.48 6.73
CA LEU A 11 6.54 -8.18 6.02
C LEU A 11 6.00 -9.49 5.45
N GLN A 12 4.76 -9.82 5.79
CA GLN A 12 4.03 -10.94 5.20
C GLN A 12 2.80 -10.39 4.50
N LEU A 13 2.51 -10.91 3.30
CA LEU A 13 1.39 -10.48 2.46
C LEU A 13 0.61 -11.71 1.99
N SER A 14 -0.72 -11.65 2.07
CA SER A 14 -1.65 -12.65 1.54
C SER A 14 -2.66 -11.95 0.65
N TYR A 15 -2.85 -12.46 -0.56
CA TYR A 15 -3.78 -11.89 -1.54
C TYR A 15 -4.91 -12.88 -1.84
N ILE A 16 -6.14 -12.41 -1.75
CA ILE A 16 -7.34 -13.23 -2.03
C ILE A 16 -8.28 -12.45 -2.94
N SER A 17 -8.58 -13.02 -4.11
CA SER A 17 -9.64 -12.52 -4.97
C SER A 17 -11.01 -12.81 -4.36
N LYS A 18 -11.84 -11.77 -4.25
CA LYS A 18 -13.20 -11.84 -3.67
C LYS A 18 -14.23 -11.39 -4.69
N SER A 19 -15.51 -11.64 -4.39
CA SER A 19 -16.64 -11.09 -5.15
C SER A 19 -16.56 -11.35 -6.67
N ASN A 20 -16.18 -12.57 -7.05
CA ASN A 20 -16.00 -12.97 -8.46
C ASN A 20 -14.95 -12.13 -9.22
N GLY A 21 -13.90 -11.66 -8.52
CA GLY A 21 -12.79 -10.93 -9.11
C GLY A 21 -12.96 -9.41 -9.19
N SER A 22 -14.06 -8.86 -8.66
CA SER A 22 -14.26 -7.41 -8.62
C SER A 22 -13.50 -6.70 -7.50
N ALA A 23 -13.00 -7.46 -6.53
CA ALA A 23 -12.20 -6.97 -5.42
C ALA A 23 -11.02 -7.90 -5.13
N LEU A 24 -9.89 -7.31 -4.78
CA LEU A 24 -8.72 -8.02 -4.27
C LEU A 24 -8.52 -7.60 -2.82
N LEU A 25 -8.50 -8.59 -1.92
CA LEU A 25 -8.17 -8.39 -0.52
C LEU A 25 -6.69 -8.70 -0.34
N GLU A 26 -5.95 -7.76 0.23
CA GLU A 26 -4.61 -7.99 0.76
C GLU A 26 -4.67 -7.93 2.28
N GLU A 27 -4.29 -9.02 2.92
CA GLU A 27 -4.01 -9.09 4.35
C GLU A 27 -2.50 -9.03 4.53
N SER A 28 -2.02 -8.15 5.41
CA SER A 28 -0.60 -7.97 5.64
C SER A 28 -0.26 -7.87 7.11
N SER A 29 0.95 -8.31 7.45
CA SER A 29 1.52 -8.21 8.80
C SER A 29 2.91 -7.62 8.70
N GLU A 30 3.11 -6.49 9.37
CA GLU A 30 4.40 -5.81 9.51
C GLU A 30 4.73 -5.70 10.99
N ASP A 31 5.73 -6.47 11.47
CA ASP A 31 6.10 -6.49 12.90
C ASP A 31 4.92 -6.74 13.85
N ASP A 32 4.11 -7.77 13.53
CA ASP A 32 2.86 -8.13 14.22
C ASP A 32 1.73 -7.07 14.16
N VAL A 33 1.94 -5.98 13.42
CA VAL A 33 0.86 -5.03 13.08
C VAL A 33 0.12 -5.53 11.86
N GLU A 34 -1.13 -5.94 12.07
CA GLU A 34 -2.03 -6.37 11.00
C GLU A 34 -2.59 -5.16 10.24
N MET A 35 -2.60 -5.27 8.91
CA MET A 35 -3.15 -4.28 8.00
C MET A 35 -3.98 -4.98 6.93
N LEU A 36 -4.94 -4.25 6.37
CA LEU A 36 -5.87 -4.74 5.36
C LEU A 36 -5.96 -3.72 4.23
N ASN A 37 -5.79 -4.16 2.99
CA ASN A 37 -6.05 -3.33 1.82
C ASN A 37 -7.14 -3.98 0.96
N ILE A 38 -8.17 -3.21 0.62
CA ILE A 38 -9.21 -3.64 -0.32
C ILE A 38 -9.03 -2.87 -1.61
N PHE A 39 -8.53 -3.55 -2.64
CA PHE A 39 -8.48 -3.00 -3.98
C PHE A 39 -9.81 -3.24 -4.68
N ASN A 40 -10.42 -2.16 -5.17
CA ASN A 40 -11.72 -2.19 -5.83
C ASN A 40 -11.59 -1.61 -7.24
N VAL A 41 -12.22 -2.27 -8.21
CA VAL A 41 -12.36 -1.74 -9.57
C VAL A 41 -13.82 -1.39 -9.78
N GLN A 42 -14.15 -0.10 -9.79
CA GLN A 42 -15.50 0.39 -10.09
C GLN A 42 -15.48 1.34 -11.29
N GLY A 43 -16.29 1.05 -12.31
CA GLY A 43 -16.45 1.93 -13.48
C GLY A 43 -15.15 2.23 -14.24
N GLY A 44 -14.21 1.27 -14.28
CA GLY A 44 -12.90 1.43 -14.94
C GLY A 44 -11.86 2.22 -14.12
N HIS A 45 -12.20 2.68 -12.92
CA HIS A 45 -11.29 3.36 -12.01
C HIS A 45 -10.89 2.40 -10.88
N GLY A 46 -9.58 2.22 -10.70
CA GLY A 46 -9.02 1.45 -9.59
C GLY A 46 -8.83 2.34 -8.36
N GLY A 47 -9.33 1.88 -7.23
CA GLY A 47 -9.10 2.48 -5.93
C GLY A 47 -8.62 1.45 -4.92
N VAL A 48 -7.97 1.90 -3.86
CA VAL A 48 -7.64 1.06 -2.72
C VAL A 48 -8.06 1.76 -1.43
N ASP A 49 -8.71 0.99 -0.57
CA ASP A 49 -9.07 1.37 0.80
C ASP A 49 -8.08 0.70 1.76
N PRO A 50 -6.98 1.37 2.14
CA PRO A 50 -6.09 0.91 3.20
C PRO A 50 -6.71 1.04 4.59
N TYR A 51 -6.49 0.01 5.40
CA TYR A 51 -6.72 0.00 6.84
C TYR A 51 -5.40 -0.42 7.50
N CYS A 52 -4.73 0.51 8.17
CA CYS A 52 -3.42 0.26 8.77
C CYS A 52 -3.38 0.64 10.25
N GLY A 53 -2.26 0.35 10.91
CA GLY A 53 -2.05 0.63 12.34
C GLY A 53 -2.16 2.11 12.73
N LEU A 54 -2.23 3.03 11.77
CA LEU A 54 -2.47 4.46 12.01
C LEU A 54 -3.93 4.79 12.35
N MET A 55 -4.81 3.78 12.36
CA MET A 55 -6.23 3.92 12.73
C MET A 55 -7.02 4.93 11.88
N ASN A 56 -6.57 5.16 10.64
CA ASN A 56 -7.30 5.91 9.61
C ASN A 56 -7.72 4.99 8.46
N LYS A 57 -8.59 5.52 7.59
CA LYS A 57 -9.06 4.86 6.36
C LYS A 57 -8.80 5.76 5.15
N PRO A 58 -7.54 5.88 4.70
CA PRO A 58 -7.24 6.65 3.50
C PRO A 58 -8.02 6.10 2.30
N VAL A 59 -8.41 6.98 1.40
CA VAL A 59 -8.92 6.64 0.08
C VAL A 59 -7.80 6.92 -0.90
N SER A 60 -7.28 5.86 -1.52
CA SER A 60 -6.17 5.95 -2.46
C SER A 60 -6.65 5.67 -3.89
N LYS A 61 -6.21 6.51 -4.82
CA LYS A 61 -6.55 6.41 -6.24
C LYS A 61 -5.40 5.81 -7.03
N LEU A 62 -5.70 4.96 -7.99
CA LEU A 62 -4.73 4.50 -8.98
C LEU A 62 -4.26 5.70 -9.81
N VAL A 63 -2.97 6.00 -9.79
CA VAL A 63 -2.38 7.10 -10.56
C VAL A 63 -1.54 6.62 -11.74
N SER A 64 -1.08 5.36 -11.75
CA SER A 64 -0.33 4.77 -12.85
C SER A 64 -0.36 3.24 -12.77
N SER A 65 -0.42 2.57 -13.91
CA SER A 65 -0.32 1.10 -14.06
C SER A 65 0.47 0.75 -15.32
N GLU A 66 1.66 1.35 -15.47
CA GLU A 66 2.51 1.21 -16.65
C GLU A 66 3.75 0.38 -16.35
N GLY A 67 4.22 -0.41 -17.33
CA GLY A 67 5.49 -1.13 -17.21
C GLY A 67 5.56 -2.14 -16.06
N GLY A 68 4.41 -2.69 -15.63
CA GLY A 68 4.34 -3.59 -14.49
C GLY A 68 4.47 -2.90 -13.13
N VAL A 69 4.38 -1.56 -13.08
CA VAL A 69 4.38 -0.79 -11.83
C VAL A 69 2.99 -0.20 -11.60
N ILE A 70 2.35 -0.63 -10.53
CA ILE A 70 1.05 -0.14 -10.08
C ILE A 70 1.32 0.89 -8.98
N LYS A 71 0.77 2.09 -9.11
CA LYS A 71 0.97 3.20 -8.16
C LYS A 71 -0.34 3.78 -7.70
N PHE A 72 -0.45 3.98 -6.40
CA PHE A 72 -1.56 4.63 -5.73
C PHE A 72 -1.10 5.91 -5.03
N LYS A 73 -1.99 6.89 -4.98
CA LYS A 73 -1.82 8.13 -4.21
C LYS A 73 -3.07 8.34 -3.36
N THR A 74 -2.86 8.60 -2.08
CA THR A 74 -3.94 8.98 -1.16
C THR A 74 -4.51 10.33 -1.55
N ASP A 75 -5.83 10.38 -1.66
CA ASP A 75 -6.59 11.62 -1.77
C ASP A 75 -6.96 12.05 -0.34
N ALA A 76 -6.13 12.89 0.27
CA ALA A 76 -6.32 13.32 1.65
C ALA A 76 -7.69 13.99 1.87
N SER A 77 -8.16 14.78 0.91
CA SER A 77 -9.46 15.45 0.99
C SER A 77 -10.61 14.46 1.00
N GLU A 78 -10.58 13.44 0.13
CA GLU A 78 -11.61 12.39 0.10
C GLU A 78 -11.54 11.47 1.33
N SER A 79 -10.36 11.37 1.93
CA SER A 79 -10.10 10.60 3.15
C SER A 79 -10.50 11.32 4.43
N GLY A 80 -10.81 12.63 4.36
CA GLY A 80 -11.00 13.47 5.54
C GLY A 80 -9.73 13.69 6.37
N LEU A 81 -8.55 13.60 5.73
CA LEU A 81 -7.23 13.77 6.34
C LEU A 81 -6.68 15.17 6.06
N VAL A 82 -5.92 15.71 7.01
CA VAL A 82 -5.30 17.03 6.95
C VAL A 82 -3.77 16.90 7.05
N GLU A 83 -3.08 17.32 5.99
CA GLU A 83 -1.61 17.36 5.98
C GLU A 83 -1.07 18.36 7.02
N GLY A 84 -0.13 17.90 7.85
CA GLY A 84 0.39 18.68 8.96
C GLY A 84 -0.36 18.49 10.28
N GLU A 85 -1.39 17.66 10.29
CA GLU A 85 -2.14 17.27 11.51
C GLU A 85 -2.20 15.74 11.63
N ASP A 86 -2.58 15.06 10.56
CA ASP A 86 -2.72 13.61 10.53
C ASP A 86 -1.45 12.90 10.05
N GLU A 87 -1.21 11.70 10.57
CA GLU A 87 -0.22 10.74 10.03
C GLU A 87 -0.93 9.73 9.13
N TYR A 88 -0.52 9.60 7.86
CA TYR A 88 -1.17 8.69 6.91
C TYR A 88 -0.25 8.20 5.80
N VAL A 89 -0.57 7.02 5.24
CA VAL A 89 0.08 6.50 4.04
C VAL A 89 -0.28 7.38 2.85
N ASP A 90 0.73 7.93 2.18
CA ASP A 90 0.57 8.92 1.13
C ASP A 90 0.69 8.31 -0.27
N THR A 91 1.76 7.57 -0.52
CA THR A 91 1.93 6.82 -1.77
C THR A 91 2.17 5.35 -1.48
N TRP A 92 1.76 4.51 -2.42
CA TRP A 92 2.01 3.09 -2.38
C TRP A 92 2.22 2.56 -3.79
N SER A 93 3.23 1.71 -3.98
CA SER A 93 3.52 1.10 -5.27
C SER A 93 3.90 -0.37 -5.17
N LEU A 94 3.47 -1.11 -6.19
CA LEU A 94 3.76 -2.52 -6.41
C LEU A 94 4.46 -2.63 -7.77
N SER A 95 5.74 -3.00 -7.78
CA SER A 95 6.48 -3.27 -9.02
C SER A 95 6.60 -4.76 -9.23
N LEU A 96 5.88 -5.29 -10.22
CA LEU A 96 5.68 -6.72 -10.47
C LEU A 96 6.90 -7.45 -11.09
N MET A 97 8.04 -6.77 -11.23
CA MET A 97 9.33 -7.34 -11.70
C MET A 97 9.12 -8.40 -12.82
N PRO A 98 8.72 -8.00 -14.04
CA PRO A 98 8.28 -8.95 -15.08
C PRO A 98 9.33 -10.02 -15.47
N GLU A 99 10.60 -9.79 -15.13
CA GLU A 99 11.70 -10.74 -15.26
C GLU A 99 11.70 -11.88 -14.22
N ASP A 100 11.04 -11.71 -13.07
CA ASP A 100 10.92 -12.72 -12.01
C ASP A 100 9.50 -12.70 -11.41
N ALA A 101 8.65 -13.62 -11.90
CA ALA A 101 7.26 -13.74 -11.48
C ALA A 101 7.08 -14.15 -9.99
N ASN A 102 8.15 -14.51 -9.29
CA ASN A 102 8.10 -14.84 -7.86
C ASN A 102 8.50 -13.68 -6.97
N GLN A 103 8.88 -12.54 -7.54
CA GLN A 103 9.28 -11.37 -6.79
C GLN A 103 8.47 -10.14 -7.21
N PHE A 104 8.26 -9.26 -6.25
CA PHE A 104 7.83 -7.90 -6.57
C PHE A 104 8.36 -6.94 -5.52
N LYS A 105 8.51 -5.68 -5.90
CA LYS A 105 8.92 -4.61 -4.99
C LYS A 105 7.68 -3.95 -4.40
N TYR A 106 7.61 -3.90 -3.08
CA TYR A 106 6.58 -3.21 -2.31
C TYR A 106 7.18 -1.92 -1.73
N GLU A 107 6.59 -0.77 -2.01
CA GLU A 107 7.09 0.52 -1.49
C GLU A 107 5.94 1.42 -1.08
N TYR A 108 6.06 2.09 0.06
CA TYR A 108 5.12 3.13 0.47
C TYR A 108 5.81 4.31 1.13
N THR A 109 5.09 5.42 1.18
CA THR A 109 5.45 6.61 1.96
C THR A 109 4.40 6.92 3.00
N VAL A 110 4.82 7.48 4.13
CA VAL A 110 3.92 8.01 5.17
C VAL A 110 4.25 9.48 5.36
N ILE A 111 3.22 10.33 5.32
CA ILE A 111 3.32 11.72 5.75
C ILE A 111 3.03 11.76 7.25
N ARG A 112 3.91 12.41 8.00
CA ARG A 112 3.75 12.66 9.43
C ARG A 112 3.14 14.04 9.71
N PRO A 113 2.65 14.30 10.94
CA PRO A 113 2.10 15.60 11.32
C PRO A 113 3.12 16.74 11.21
N ASP A 114 4.41 16.47 11.36
CA ASP A 114 5.48 17.46 11.16
C ASP A 114 5.85 17.67 9.68
N ARG A 115 5.08 17.08 8.75
CA ARG A 115 5.28 17.06 7.30
C ARG A 115 6.56 16.35 6.85
N THR A 116 7.21 15.62 7.74
CA THR A 116 8.27 14.71 7.32
C THR A 116 7.66 13.51 6.60
N ILE A 117 8.43 12.97 5.67
CA ILE A 117 8.05 11.80 4.89
C ILE A 117 8.93 10.63 5.32
N LEU A 118 8.30 9.56 5.77
CA LEU A 118 8.95 8.26 5.87
C LEU A 118 8.76 7.49 4.57
N SER A 119 9.74 6.65 4.26
CA SER A 119 9.62 5.70 3.15
C SER A 119 10.01 4.32 3.64
N ALA A 120 9.29 3.32 3.16
CA ALA A 120 9.59 1.92 3.41
C ALA A 120 9.59 1.15 2.09
N SER A 121 10.49 0.18 1.99
CA SER A 121 10.57 -0.69 0.81
C SER A 121 10.90 -2.13 1.19
N ALA A 122 10.38 -3.08 0.43
CA ALA A 122 10.71 -4.49 0.55
C ALA A 122 10.77 -5.12 -0.84
N MET A 123 11.73 -6.02 -1.03
CA MET A 123 11.59 -7.06 -2.05
C MET A 123 10.81 -8.20 -1.40
N VAL A 124 9.67 -8.55 -1.97
CA VAL A 124 8.80 -9.61 -1.47
C VAL A 124 8.96 -10.80 -2.39
N THR A 125 9.17 -11.98 -1.79
CA THR A 125 9.29 -13.24 -2.52
C THR A 125 8.09 -14.12 -2.20
N ARG A 126 7.52 -14.74 -3.23
CA ARG A 126 6.46 -15.71 -3.08
C ARG A 126 6.91 -16.88 -2.21
N VAL A 127 6.07 -17.28 -1.27
CA VAL A 127 6.21 -18.49 -0.46
C VAL A 127 5.14 -19.51 -0.90
N GLU A 128 5.50 -20.79 -0.88
CA GLU A 128 4.61 -21.92 -1.23
C GLU A 128 3.84 -22.47 -0.02
#